data_AF-A0A967WAK2-F1
#
_entry.id   AF-A0A967WAK2-F1
#
_cell.length_a   1.000
_cell.length_b   1.000
_cell.length_c   1.000
_cell.angle_alpha   90.00
_cell.angle_beta   90.00
_cell.angle_gamma   90.00
#
_symmetry.space_group_name_H-M   'P 1'
#
loop_
_entity.id
_entity.type
_entity.pdbx_description
1 polymer ?
#
loop_
_entity_poly.entity_id
_entity_poly.type
_entity_poly.pdbx_seq_one_letter_code
_entity_poly.pdbx_strand_id
1 'polypeptide(L)'
;CGACAFVCPTGAIKLEDVTEKEPRPLLSEFDVGIAGRGNIYIPFPQAVPKIPVIDREHCLHYTLGGCGTCEYFCEAEAIRYDQEDEFLDLDVDAVVVATGFDLFDPAEMPEFGYGQYPEVMTGLEFERLSSASGPTMGKVRVNGKEPKEVVFIQCVGSRDVQHGHPYCSRICCMYTAKHAHLVRDKIP
;
A
#
# COMPACT_ATOMS: atom_id res chain seq x y z
N CYS A 1 -8.34 -17.71 8.33
CA CYS A 1 -7.34 -16.70 7.92
C CYS A 1 -7.48 -15.40 8.71
N GLY A 2 -8.64 -15.13 9.29
CA GLY A 2 -8.85 -13.99 10.17
C GLY A 2 -8.66 -12.60 9.59
N ALA A 3 -8.56 -12.53 8.26
CA ALA A 3 -8.68 -11.31 7.49
C ALA A 3 -9.89 -10.52 7.98
N CYS A 4 -11.09 -11.10 8.07
CA CYS A 4 -12.32 -10.38 8.41
C CYS A 4 -12.31 -9.47 9.66
N ALA A 5 -11.47 -9.70 10.68
CA ALA A 5 -11.34 -8.81 11.84
C ALA A 5 -10.37 -7.63 11.62
N PHE A 6 -9.28 -7.83 10.89
CA PHE A 6 -8.38 -6.75 10.43
C PHE A 6 -8.92 -6.01 9.21
N VAL A 7 -9.78 -6.70 8.48
CA VAL A 7 -10.17 -6.35 7.13
C VAL A 7 -11.61 -5.79 7.13
N CYS A 8 -12.44 -6.00 8.15
CA CYS A 8 -13.72 -5.26 8.23
C CYS A 8 -13.60 -4.02 9.12
N PRO A 9 -13.81 -2.79 8.59
CA PRO A 9 -13.69 -1.56 9.39
C PRO A 9 -14.79 -1.41 10.44
N THR A 10 -15.76 -2.34 10.50
CA THR A 10 -16.87 -2.31 11.46
C THR A 10 -16.51 -2.93 12.81
N GLY A 11 -15.42 -3.70 12.92
CA GLY A 11 -15.03 -4.39 14.15
C GLY A 11 -16.05 -5.42 14.65
N ALA A 12 -17.01 -5.82 13.79
CA ALA A 12 -18.17 -6.60 14.21
C ALA A 12 -17.93 -8.11 14.32
N ILE A 13 -16.80 -8.61 13.82
CA ILE A 13 -16.41 -10.02 13.92
C ILE A 13 -15.21 -10.13 14.85
N LYS A 14 -15.36 -10.90 15.93
CA LYS A 14 -14.25 -11.31 16.78
C LYS A 14 -13.63 -12.59 16.23
N LEU A 15 -12.31 -12.60 16.12
CA LEU A 15 -11.61 -13.70 15.46
C LEU A 15 -11.63 -15.01 16.25
N GLU A 16 -11.51 -14.86 17.56
CA GLU A 16 -11.50 -15.95 18.54
C GLU A 16 -12.74 -16.83 18.41
N ASP A 17 -13.87 -16.25 17.98
CA ASP A 17 -15.15 -16.93 17.82
C ASP A 17 -15.25 -17.73 16.50
N VAL A 18 -14.33 -17.51 15.55
CA VAL A 18 -14.43 -18.03 14.17
C VAL A 18 -13.27 -18.96 13.80
N THR A 19 -12.05 -18.67 14.25
CA THR A 19 -10.88 -19.49 13.89
C THR A 19 -9.75 -19.39 14.90
N GLU A 20 -9.11 -20.53 15.17
CA GLU A 20 -7.89 -20.61 15.96
C GLU A 20 -6.62 -20.23 15.16
N LYS A 21 -6.76 -19.90 13.87
CA LYS A 21 -5.65 -19.51 13.02
C LYS A 21 -5.28 -18.04 13.25
N GLU A 22 -3.98 -17.77 13.35
CA GLU A 22 -3.45 -16.41 13.44
C GLU A 22 -3.89 -15.56 12.23
N PRO A 23 -4.48 -14.37 12.46
CA PRO A 23 -4.91 -13.50 11.38
C PRO A 23 -3.72 -12.91 10.65
N ARG A 24 -3.84 -12.77 9.32
CA ARG A 24 -2.89 -11.98 8.52
C ARG A 24 -3.57 -10.70 8.03
N PRO A 25 -2.93 -9.52 8.18
CA PRO A 25 -3.48 -8.28 7.68
C PRO A 25 -3.48 -8.29 6.14
N LEU A 26 -4.53 -7.73 5.55
CA LEU A 26 -4.50 -7.36 4.13
C LEU A 26 -3.68 -6.08 4.01
N LEU A 27 -2.59 -6.11 3.26
CA LEU A 27 -1.66 -5.00 3.22
C LEU A 27 -2.13 -3.91 2.26
N SER A 28 -1.92 -2.65 2.66
CA SER A 28 -2.27 -1.47 1.87
C SER A 28 -1.28 -1.29 0.72
N GLU A 29 -1.79 -1.25 -0.51
CA GLU A 29 -1.02 -0.97 -1.72
C GLU A 29 -0.49 0.46 -1.69
N PHE A 30 -1.30 1.41 -1.19
CA PHE A 30 -0.90 2.80 -1.03
C PHE A 30 0.24 2.99 -0.02
N ASP A 31 0.26 2.18 1.03
CA ASP A 31 1.34 2.15 2.02
C ASP A 31 2.42 1.11 1.70
N VAL A 32 2.46 0.62 0.46
CA VAL A 32 3.47 -0.32 -0.06
C VAL A 32 3.74 -1.51 0.86
N GLY A 33 2.68 -2.09 1.42
CA GLY A 33 2.82 -3.29 2.25
C GLY A 33 3.11 -3.03 3.73
N ILE A 34 3.35 -1.79 4.15
CA ILE A 34 3.79 -1.48 5.54
C ILE A 34 2.65 -1.60 6.54
N ALA A 35 1.46 -1.11 6.18
CA ALA A 35 0.28 -1.14 7.04
C ALA A 35 -0.82 -2.01 6.46
N GLY A 36 -1.65 -2.55 7.35
CA GLY A 36 -2.88 -3.22 6.97
C GLY A 36 -3.98 -2.25 6.57
N ARG A 37 -4.89 -2.68 5.69
CA ARG A 37 -6.13 -1.99 5.32
C ARG A 37 -7.35 -2.89 5.46
N GLY A 38 -8.52 -2.25 5.48
CA GLY A 38 -9.81 -2.92 5.37
C GLY A 38 -10.14 -3.39 3.95
N ASN A 39 -11.09 -4.32 3.84
CA ASN A 39 -11.89 -4.68 2.67
C ASN A 39 -12.71 -3.50 2.20
N ILE A 40 -13.21 -2.69 3.13
CA ILE A 40 -13.86 -1.42 2.81
C ILE A 40 -12.92 -0.33 3.30
N TYR A 41 -12.43 0.48 2.36
CA TYR A 41 -11.39 1.44 2.65
C TYR A 41 -11.49 2.64 1.71
N ILE A 42 -10.89 3.75 2.13
CA ILE A 42 -10.57 4.88 1.26
C ILE A 42 -9.06 4.80 1.00
N PRO A 43 -8.58 4.86 -0.26
CA PRO A 43 -7.17 4.64 -0.58
C PRO A 43 -6.19 5.50 0.26
N PHE A 44 -6.56 6.77 0.49
CA PHE A 44 -5.81 7.68 1.38
C PHE A 44 -6.72 8.80 1.88
N PRO A 45 -6.36 9.53 2.98
CA PRO A 45 -7.28 10.47 3.63
C PRO A 45 -7.78 11.62 2.76
N GLN A 46 -7.00 12.01 1.73
CA GLN A 46 -7.31 13.08 0.77
C GLN A 46 -7.76 12.56 -0.60
N ALA A 47 -8.18 11.30 -0.71
CA ALA A 47 -8.63 10.73 -1.98
C ALA A 47 -9.75 11.54 -2.64
N VAL A 48 -9.70 11.65 -3.97
CA VAL A 48 -10.71 12.31 -4.79
C VAL A 48 -11.12 11.36 -5.91
N PRO A 49 -12.40 10.96 -6.00
CA PRO A 49 -13.48 11.26 -5.05
C PRO A 49 -13.25 10.63 -3.67
N LYS A 50 -13.72 11.32 -2.61
CA LYS A 50 -13.58 10.85 -1.21
C LYS A 50 -14.66 9.83 -0.85
N ILE A 51 -14.68 8.72 -1.58
CA ILE A 51 -15.65 7.63 -1.44
C ILE A 51 -14.93 6.33 -1.09
N PRO A 52 -15.52 5.47 -0.22
CA PRO A 52 -14.95 4.17 0.07
C PRO A 52 -15.20 3.18 -1.08
N VAL A 53 -14.32 2.20 -1.20
CA VAL A 53 -14.44 1.08 -2.15
C VAL A 53 -14.44 -0.24 -1.38
N ILE A 54 -15.11 -1.26 -1.95
CA ILE A 54 -15.11 -2.63 -1.42
C ILE A 54 -14.20 -3.49 -2.29
N ASP A 55 -13.17 -4.06 -1.68
CA ASP A 55 -12.31 -5.08 -2.27
C ASP A 55 -13.10 -6.40 -2.40
N ARG A 56 -13.48 -6.74 -3.63
CA ARG A 56 -14.29 -7.94 -3.92
C ARG A 56 -13.52 -9.24 -3.72
N GLU A 57 -12.21 -9.24 -3.93
CA GLU A 57 -11.39 -10.45 -3.86
C GLU A 57 -11.25 -10.95 -2.41
N HIS A 58 -11.25 -10.02 -1.45
CA HIS A 58 -11.05 -10.32 -0.03
C HIS A 58 -12.31 -10.17 0.83
N CYS A 59 -13.39 -9.60 0.28
CA CYS A 59 -14.66 -9.44 0.99
C CYS A 59 -15.38 -10.78 1.21
N LEU A 60 -15.78 -11.06 2.46
CA LEU A 60 -16.51 -12.28 2.82
C LEU A 60 -17.92 -12.36 2.21
N HIS A 61 -18.55 -11.22 1.91
CA HIS A 61 -19.81 -11.22 1.19
C HIS A 61 -19.65 -11.86 -0.18
N TYR A 62 -18.67 -11.40 -0.96
CA TYR A 62 -18.44 -11.87 -2.32
C TYR A 62 -17.80 -13.26 -2.38
N THR A 63 -16.93 -13.59 -1.43
CA THR A 63 -16.20 -14.88 -1.45
C THR A 63 -16.99 -16.04 -0.84
N LEU A 64 -17.82 -15.80 0.19
CA LEU A 64 -18.54 -16.84 0.93
C LEU A 64 -20.06 -16.64 0.98
N GLY A 65 -20.60 -15.52 0.48
CA GLY A 65 -22.04 -15.30 0.32
C GLY A 65 -22.83 -14.98 1.60
N GLY A 66 -22.17 -14.65 2.72
CA GLY A 66 -22.86 -14.62 4.03
C GLY A 66 -22.63 -13.40 4.93
N CYS A 67 -21.77 -12.45 4.57
CA CYS A 67 -21.45 -11.29 5.42
C CYS A 67 -22.17 -10.03 4.91
N GLY A 68 -22.95 -9.34 5.75
CA GLY A 68 -23.66 -8.10 5.40
C GLY A 68 -23.49 -6.99 6.45
N THR A 69 -22.51 -7.14 7.34
CA THR A 69 -22.46 -6.32 8.55
C THR A 69 -22.22 -4.84 8.26
N CYS A 70 -21.39 -4.52 7.27
CA CYS A 70 -21.15 -3.13 6.89
C CYS A 70 -22.40 -2.45 6.30
N GLU A 71 -23.26 -3.19 5.60
CA GLU A 71 -24.55 -2.68 5.12
C GLU A 71 -25.45 -2.33 6.30
N TYR A 72 -25.55 -3.22 7.30
CA TYR A 72 -26.33 -2.98 8.52
C TYR A 72 -25.88 -1.73 9.30
N PHE A 73 -24.58 -1.45 9.37
CA PHE A 73 -24.05 -0.26 10.05
C PHE A 73 -24.03 1.00 9.17
N CYS A 74 -24.32 0.90 7.87
CA CYS A 74 -24.26 2.02 6.95
C CYS A 74 -25.55 2.84 7.02
N GLU A 75 -25.54 3.91 7.82
CA GLU A 75 -26.68 4.84 7.93
C GLU A 75 -27.06 5.51 6.59
N ALA A 76 -26.10 5.65 5.69
CA ALA A 76 -26.32 6.24 4.36
C ALA A 76 -26.94 5.25 3.35
N GLU A 77 -27.11 3.98 3.74
CA GLU A 77 -27.67 2.92 2.87
C GLU A 77 -26.94 2.82 1.51
N ALA A 78 -25.63 3.09 1.52
CA ALA A 78 -24.85 3.26 0.29
C ALA A 78 -24.21 1.97 -0.24
N ILE A 79 -24.22 0.90 0.55
CA ILE A 79 -23.59 -0.37 0.19
C ILE A 79 -24.54 -1.18 -0.69
N ARG A 80 -24.09 -1.47 -1.92
CA ARG A 80 -24.84 -2.29 -2.88
C ARG A 80 -23.96 -3.42 -3.37
N TYR A 81 -24.27 -4.65 -2.95
CA TYR A 81 -23.48 -5.82 -3.31
C TYR A 81 -23.75 -6.31 -4.74
N ASP A 82 -24.91 -6.00 -5.27
CA ASP A 82 -25.41 -6.33 -6.61
C ASP A 82 -24.93 -5.36 -7.69
N GLN A 83 -24.12 -4.35 -7.35
CA GLN A 83 -23.55 -3.43 -8.34
C GLN A 83 -22.67 -4.19 -9.35
N GLU A 84 -22.98 -4.08 -10.64
CA GLU A 84 -22.19 -4.69 -11.71
C GLU A 84 -21.29 -3.65 -12.42
N ASP A 85 -20.34 -4.14 -13.19
CA ASP A 85 -19.46 -3.29 -13.99
C ASP A 85 -20.26 -2.71 -15.17
N GLU A 86 -20.10 -1.42 -15.42
CA GLU A 86 -20.75 -0.72 -16.53
C GLU A 86 -19.75 -0.51 -17.66
N PHE A 87 -20.10 -0.97 -18.86
CA PHE A 87 -19.33 -0.69 -20.07
C PHE A 87 -19.90 0.55 -20.76
N LEU A 88 -19.04 1.55 -20.95
CA LEU A 88 -19.40 2.83 -21.57
C LEU A 88 -18.80 2.94 -22.97
N ASP A 89 -19.65 3.14 -23.97
CA ASP A 89 -19.22 3.51 -25.33
C ASP A 89 -19.11 5.04 -25.42
N LEU A 90 -17.91 5.54 -25.68
CA LEU A 90 -17.60 6.98 -25.73
C LEU A 90 -17.01 7.35 -27.09
N ASP A 91 -17.66 8.26 -27.81
CA ASP A 91 -17.10 8.89 -29.00
C ASP A 91 -16.11 9.99 -28.58
N VAL A 92 -14.82 9.79 -28.88
CA VAL A 92 -13.74 10.73 -28.54
C VAL A 92 -12.86 11.02 -29.75
N ASP A 93 -12.40 12.27 -29.88
CA ASP A 93 -11.53 12.68 -31.00
C ASP A 93 -10.05 12.32 -30.77
N ALA A 94 -9.62 12.21 -29.51
CA ALA A 94 -8.23 11.93 -29.15
C ALA A 94 -8.13 11.21 -27.80
N VAL A 95 -7.08 10.39 -27.67
CA VAL A 95 -6.75 9.65 -26.45
C VAL A 95 -5.36 10.07 -25.96
N VAL A 96 -5.24 10.39 -24.67
CA VAL A 96 -3.96 10.67 -24.01
C VAL A 96 -3.64 9.53 -23.05
N VAL A 97 -2.51 8.85 -23.25
CA VAL A 97 -2.04 7.77 -22.38
C VAL A 97 -1.13 8.35 -21.29
N ALA A 98 -1.57 8.27 -20.05
CA ALA A 98 -0.87 8.80 -18.88
C ALA A 98 -0.95 7.86 -17.66
N THR A 99 -0.76 6.56 -17.88
CA THR A 99 -0.88 5.51 -16.85
C THR A 99 0.25 5.47 -15.83
N GLY A 100 1.30 6.28 -16.02
CA GLY A 100 2.39 6.40 -15.06
C GLY A 100 3.49 5.34 -15.21
N PHE A 101 3.98 4.83 -14.08
CA PHE A 101 5.07 3.86 -13.99
C PHE A 101 4.90 3.00 -12.74
N ASP A 102 5.56 1.84 -12.74
CA ASP A 102 5.69 0.96 -11.58
C ASP A 102 7.13 0.96 -11.05
N LEU A 103 7.30 0.56 -9.79
CA LEU A 103 8.62 0.42 -9.19
C LEU A 103 9.29 -0.89 -9.62
N PHE A 104 10.62 -0.84 -9.70
CA PHE A 104 11.44 -2.04 -9.78
C PHE A 104 11.29 -2.86 -8.50
N ASP A 105 11.18 -4.19 -8.63
CA ASP A 105 11.18 -5.11 -7.49
C ASP A 105 12.62 -5.41 -7.04
N PRO A 106 13.08 -4.89 -5.89
CA PRO A 106 14.43 -5.13 -5.42
C PRO A 106 14.69 -6.59 -5.02
N ALA A 107 13.66 -7.43 -4.90
CA ALA A 107 13.84 -8.87 -4.64
C ALA A 107 14.57 -9.58 -5.80
N GLU A 108 14.56 -8.99 -7.00
CA GLU A 108 15.36 -9.47 -8.13
C GLU A 108 16.88 -9.31 -7.93
N MET A 109 17.31 -8.49 -6.96
CA MET A 109 18.71 -8.24 -6.60
C MET A 109 19.00 -8.74 -5.17
N PRO A 110 19.10 -10.07 -4.96
CA PRO A 110 19.19 -10.67 -3.62
C PRO A 110 20.42 -10.23 -2.82
N GLU A 111 21.47 -9.75 -3.47
CA GLU A 111 22.68 -9.20 -2.82
C GLU A 111 22.40 -8.00 -1.91
N PHE A 112 21.30 -7.26 -2.14
CA PHE A 112 20.88 -6.17 -1.27
C PHE A 112 20.00 -6.64 -0.11
N GLY A 113 19.54 -7.90 -0.11
CA GLY A 113 18.81 -8.51 1.00
C GLY A 113 17.43 -7.92 1.26
N TYR A 114 16.79 -7.31 0.25
CA TYR A 114 15.40 -6.87 0.34
C TYR A 114 14.47 -8.07 0.60
N GLY A 115 13.53 -7.91 1.54
CA GLY A 115 12.66 -9.00 2.00
C GLY A 115 13.31 -10.00 2.98
N GLN A 116 14.65 -10.04 3.07
CA GLN A 116 15.38 -10.81 4.07
C GLN A 116 15.70 -9.99 5.32
N TYR A 117 16.18 -8.77 5.13
CA TYR A 117 16.53 -7.86 6.21
C TYR A 117 15.42 -6.83 6.39
N PRO A 118 14.77 -6.77 7.57
CA PRO A 118 13.70 -5.81 7.83
C PRO A 118 14.17 -4.35 7.83
N GLU A 119 15.49 -4.12 7.93
CA GLU A 119 16.11 -2.81 7.81
C GLU A 119 16.33 -2.34 6.36
N VAL A 120 16.20 -3.24 5.38
CA VAL A 120 16.35 -2.91 3.96
C VAL A 120 14.98 -2.60 3.39
N MET A 121 14.83 -1.39 2.86
CA MET A 121 13.60 -0.89 2.26
C MET A 121 13.88 -0.03 1.03
N THR A 122 12.87 0.08 0.18
CA THR A 122 12.80 0.94 -0.99
C THR A 122 12.63 2.41 -0.61
N GLY A 123 12.93 3.29 -1.57
CA GLY A 123 12.68 4.72 -1.43
C GLY A 123 11.20 5.06 -1.22
N LEU A 124 10.27 4.29 -1.82
CA LEU A 124 8.84 4.56 -1.64
C LEU A 124 8.33 4.11 -0.27
N GLU A 125 8.83 3.00 0.27
CA GLU A 125 8.57 2.62 1.67
C GLU A 125 9.03 3.72 2.63
N PHE A 126 10.24 4.27 2.41
CA PHE A 126 10.72 5.41 3.19
C PHE A 126 9.82 6.66 3.05
N GLU A 127 9.30 6.97 1.85
CA GLU A 127 8.31 8.05 1.67
C GLU A 127 7.06 7.81 2.51
N ARG A 128 6.54 6.58 2.52
CA ARG A 128 5.36 6.24 3.32
C ARG A 128 5.65 6.41 4.81
N LEU A 129 6.78 5.91 5.32
CA LEU A 129 7.17 6.09 6.72
C LEU A 129 7.40 7.56 7.12
N SER A 130 7.98 8.36 6.22
CA SER A 130 8.28 9.76 6.49
C SER A 130 7.06 10.68 6.31
N SER A 131 6.03 10.25 5.60
CA SER A 131 4.79 11.00 5.37
C SER A 131 3.97 11.18 6.65
N ALA A 132 3.48 12.41 6.89
CA ALA A 132 2.63 12.72 8.03
C ALA A 132 1.27 11.98 7.98
N SER A 133 0.78 11.66 6.79
CA SER A 133 -0.41 10.84 6.56
C SER A 133 -0.05 9.39 6.21
N GLY A 134 1.18 8.99 6.53
CA GLY A 134 1.66 7.63 6.37
C GLY A 134 1.37 6.75 7.58
N PRO A 135 1.70 5.45 7.50
CA PRO A 135 1.33 4.47 8.51
C PRO A 135 1.98 4.72 9.88
N THR A 136 3.11 5.43 9.91
CA THR A 136 3.83 5.78 11.14
C THR A 136 3.68 7.25 11.53
N MET A 137 2.73 7.98 10.92
CA MET A 137 2.49 9.41 11.18
C MET A 137 3.75 10.27 11.03
N GLY A 138 4.60 9.91 10.07
CA GLY A 138 5.83 10.61 9.74
C GLY A 138 7.03 10.29 10.63
N LYS A 139 6.92 9.27 11.49
CA LYS A 139 8.04 8.75 12.31
C LYS A 139 8.72 7.63 11.55
N VAL A 140 9.97 7.85 11.15
CA VAL A 140 10.78 6.82 10.49
C VAL A 140 11.26 5.82 11.53
N ARG A 141 10.59 4.67 11.61
CA ARG A 141 10.90 3.60 12.54
C ARG A 141 11.03 2.28 11.82
N VAL A 142 12.11 1.57 12.13
CA VAL A 142 12.41 0.24 11.63
C VAL A 142 12.38 -0.70 12.83
N ASN A 143 11.53 -1.73 12.78
CA ASN A 143 11.34 -2.64 13.92
C ASN A 143 11.06 -1.91 15.25
N GLY A 144 10.27 -0.84 15.18
CA GLY A 144 9.90 -0.02 16.34
C GLY A 144 11.00 0.92 16.86
N LYS A 145 12.19 0.93 16.26
CA LYS A 145 13.32 1.78 16.65
C LYS A 145 13.62 2.84 15.59
N GLU A 146 14.10 3.99 16.05
CA GLU A 146 14.60 5.03 15.15
C GLU A 146 16.01 4.64 14.69
N PRO A 147 16.29 4.65 13.37
CA PRO A 147 17.60 4.26 12.84
C PRO A 147 18.64 5.31 13.22
N LYS A 148 19.85 4.90 13.60
CA LYS A 148 20.93 5.84 13.94
C LYS A 148 21.79 6.22 12.75
N GLU A 149 21.90 5.30 11.81
CA GLU A 149 22.71 5.43 10.60
C GLU A 149 21.85 4.97 9.43
N VAL A 150 21.87 5.73 8.34
CA VAL A 150 21.10 5.45 7.13
C VAL A 150 22.05 5.49 5.94
N VAL A 151 21.98 4.46 5.10
CA VAL A 151 22.75 4.35 3.86
C VAL A 151 21.77 4.32 2.69
N PHE A 152 22.05 5.13 1.67
CA PHE A 152 21.28 5.13 0.43
C PHE A 152 22.08 4.44 -0.68
N ILE A 153 21.49 3.42 -1.28
CA ILE A 153 22.05 2.73 -2.44
C ILE A 153 21.38 3.29 -3.69
N GLN A 154 22.19 3.79 -4.62
CA GLN A 154 21.69 4.39 -5.85
C GLN A 154 21.68 3.38 -6.99
N CYS A 155 20.84 3.65 -7.99
CA CYS A 155 20.76 2.87 -9.22
C CYS A 155 20.35 1.39 -9.01
N VAL A 156 19.66 1.07 -7.92
CA VAL A 156 19.03 -0.26 -7.76
C VAL A 156 17.98 -0.44 -8.87
N GLY A 157 18.12 -1.47 -9.70
CA GLY A 157 17.26 -1.70 -10.87
C GLY A 157 17.40 -0.66 -12.00
N SER A 158 18.53 0.06 -12.08
CA SER A 158 18.76 1.08 -13.13
C SER A 158 20.23 1.19 -13.48
N ARG A 159 20.54 1.57 -14.72
CA ARG A 159 21.90 1.58 -15.26
C ARG A 159 22.61 0.23 -15.07
N ASP A 160 21.82 -0.83 -15.09
CA ASP A 160 22.23 -2.20 -14.87
C ASP A 160 21.94 -3.01 -16.12
N VAL A 161 22.98 -3.28 -16.90
CA VAL A 161 22.87 -4.06 -18.14
C VAL A 161 22.63 -5.54 -17.83
N GLN A 162 23.10 -6.04 -16.68
CA GLN A 162 23.00 -7.45 -16.31
C GLN A 162 21.54 -7.83 -16.03
N HIS A 163 20.79 -6.92 -15.42
CA HIS A 163 19.37 -7.08 -15.13
C HIS A 163 18.45 -6.48 -16.21
N GLY A 164 18.97 -6.09 -17.38
CA GLY A 164 18.15 -5.62 -18.50
C GLY A 164 17.65 -4.18 -18.39
N HIS A 165 18.17 -3.39 -17.46
CA HIS A 165 17.79 -2.00 -17.20
C HIS A 165 18.95 -1.01 -17.49
N PRO A 166 19.42 -0.86 -18.76
CA PRO A 166 20.57 -0.03 -19.09
C PRO A 166 20.32 1.49 -18.97
N TYR A 167 19.10 1.90 -18.63
CA TYR A 167 18.67 3.30 -18.58
C TYR A 167 18.74 3.89 -17.17
N CYS A 168 18.75 5.22 -17.09
CA CYS A 168 18.64 5.96 -15.83
C CYS A 168 17.16 6.23 -15.52
N SER A 169 16.71 5.94 -14.30
CA SER A 169 15.35 6.27 -13.82
C SER A 169 15.11 7.77 -13.59
N ARG A 170 16.13 8.62 -13.77
CA ARG A 170 16.12 10.10 -13.74
C ARG A 170 15.77 10.76 -12.39
N ILE A 171 14.92 10.14 -11.57
CA ILE A 171 14.37 10.75 -10.35
C ILE A 171 15.11 10.32 -9.08
N CYS A 172 15.80 9.17 -9.10
CA CYS A 172 16.35 8.53 -7.90
C CYS A 172 17.41 9.37 -7.18
N CYS A 173 18.30 10.02 -7.92
CA CYS A 173 19.28 10.91 -7.31
C CYS A 173 18.62 12.06 -6.53
N MET A 174 17.55 12.63 -7.09
CA MET A 174 16.89 13.80 -6.50
C MET A 174 16.01 13.42 -5.31
N TYR A 175 15.23 12.34 -5.40
CA TYR A 175 14.47 11.90 -4.22
C TYR A 175 15.40 11.44 -3.11
N THR A 176 16.56 10.85 -3.40
CA THR A 176 17.52 10.46 -2.36
C THR A 176 18.12 11.69 -1.68
N ALA A 177 18.41 12.76 -2.41
CA ALA A 177 18.83 14.03 -1.80
C ALA A 177 17.73 14.60 -0.87
N LYS A 178 16.47 14.50 -1.30
CA LYS A 178 15.31 14.85 -0.46
C LYS A 178 15.24 13.94 0.78
N HIS A 179 15.40 12.64 0.63
CA HIS A 179 15.37 11.68 1.74
C HIS A 179 16.49 11.94 2.74
N ALA A 180 17.70 12.21 2.29
CA ALA A 180 18.83 12.55 3.16
C ALA A 180 18.52 13.79 4.01
N HIS A 181 17.87 14.80 3.41
CA HIS A 181 17.41 15.97 4.17
C HIS A 181 16.33 15.59 5.19
N LEU A 182 15.35 14.77 4.81
CA LEU A 182 14.29 14.29 5.70
C LEU A 182 14.82 13.45 6.87
N VAL A 183 15.82 12.59 6.62
CA VAL A 183 16.49 11.82 7.67
C VAL A 183 17.11 12.76 8.68
N ARG A 184 17.91 13.73 8.22
CA ARG A 184 18.56 14.71 9.11
C ARG A 184 17.56 15.52 9.94
N ASP A 185 16.42 15.86 9.36
CA ASP A 185 15.43 16.71 10.02
C ASP A 185 14.52 15.93 10.98
N LYS A 186 14.22 14.65 10.69
CA LYS A 186 13.30 13.82 11.47
C LYS A 186 13.99 12.89 12.47
N ILE A 187 15.26 12.58 12.24
CA ILE A 187 16.06 11.66 13.04
C ILE A 187 17.29 12.43 13.54
N PRO A 188 17.23 13.00 14.75
CA PRO A 188 18.27 13.85 15.32
C PRO A 188 19.51 13.07 15.81
#